data_AF-A0A4Y4B2C5-F1
#
_entry.id   AF-A0A4Y4B2C5-F1
#
_cell.length_a   1.000
_cell.length_b   1.000
_cell.length_c   1.000
_cell.angle_alpha   90.00
_cell.angle_beta   90.00
_cell.angle_gamma   90.00
#
_symmetry.space_group_name_H-M   'P 1'
#
loop_
_entity.id
_entity.type
_entity.pdbx_description
1 polymer ?
#
loop_
_entity_poly.entity_id
_entity_poly.type
_entity_poly.pdbx_seq_one_letter_code
_entity_poly.pdbx_strand_id
1 'polypeptide(L)'
;MDEPDAVTAAIAGAELTITIRRLHFESAKTMNATIPATAGGTAVATAADVSNEDDIVRVVETAKESFGGIDVVFNNAGIIRRTTAVETTVEEWDRVFGVNVRAIFLMCKHVVPIMKANGGGSIVNTGSGWGLKGGGQAISYCASKGAVVNMTRALAIDHGPDGIRVNSVNPGDVDTGMLLDEARQLGQDQTGFLAEAAEPVEPHGTAE
;
A
#
# COMPACT_ATOMS: atom_id res chain seq x y z
N MET A 1 3.86 -6.29 34.35
CA MET A 1 2.45 -6.19 33.97
C MET A 1 2.37 -4.89 33.21
N ASP A 2 2.62 -4.97 31.91
CA ASP A 2 2.38 -3.93 30.89
C ASP A 2 2.32 -4.69 29.56
N GLU A 3 1.27 -4.44 28.79
CA GLU A 3 0.82 -5.21 27.63
C GLU A 3 1.73 -5.05 26.39
N PRO A 4 1.74 -6.04 25.47
CA PRO A 4 2.44 -5.94 24.20
C PRO A 4 1.50 -5.40 23.11
N ASP A 5 1.72 -4.16 22.68
CA ASP A 5 0.99 -3.61 21.53
C ASP A 5 1.42 -4.24 20.21
N ALA A 6 0.40 -4.56 19.42
CA ALA A 6 0.48 -5.36 18.21
C ALA A 6 0.98 -4.59 16.98
N VAL A 7 1.88 -5.25 16.22
CA VAL A 7 1.91 -5.39 14.75
C VAL A 7 1.74 -4.12 13.89
N THR A 8 2.80 -3.75 13.16
CA THR A 8 2.84 -3.67 11.67
C THR A 8 4.29 -3.37 11.24
N ALA A 9 4.86 -4.23 10.39
CA ALA A 9 6.24 -4.11 9.93
C ALA A 9 6.41 -2.89 9.00
N ALA A 10 7.48 -2.15 9.26
CA ALA A 10 7.93 -0.97 8.53
C ALA A 10 8.14 -1.25 7.02
N ILE A 11 7.70 -0.30 6.18
CA ILE A 11 7.93 -0.31 4.74
C ILE A 11 8.82 0.89 4.40
N ALA A 12 10.03 0.59 3.95
CA ALA A 12 10.90 1.50 3.21
C ALA A 12 11.28 0.80 1.90
N GLY A 13 10.98 1.44 0.76
CA GLY A 13 11.30 0.93 -0.56
C GLY A 13 10.16 0.17 -1.26
N ALA A 14 10.16 0.20 -2.59
CA ALA A 14 9.16 -0.38 -3.48
C ALA A 14 9.21 -1.92 -3.52
N GLU A 15 9.16 -2.57 -2.36
CA GLU A 15 9.12 -4.03 -2.21
C GLU A 15 7.75 -4.47 -1.71
N LEU A 16 7.10 -5.37 -2.46
CA LEU A 16 5.79 -5.93 -2.10
C LEU A 16 5.96 -7.07 -1.10
N THR A 17 5.61 -6.84 0.16
CA THR A 17 5.35 -7.93 1.11
C THR A 17 3.94 -8.47 0.90
N ILE A 18 3.84 -9.71 0.44
CA ILE A 18 2.56 -10.42 0.39
C ILE A 18 2.43 -11.24 1.67
N THR A 19 1.64 -10.74 2.60
CA THR A 19 1.21 -11.53 3.76
C THR A 19 -0.14 -12.16 3.44
N ILE A 20 -0.14 -13.40 2.95
CA ILE A 20 -1.35 -14.21 2.87
C ILE A 20 -1.31 -15.19 4.05
N ARG A 21 -2.33 -15.11 4.90
CA ARG A 21 -2.33 -15.77 6.20
C ARG A 21 -2.85 -17.21 6.07
N ARG A 22 -1.95 -18.18 5.93
CA ARG A 22 -2.11 -19.52 6.54
C ARG A 22 -0.80 -19.86 7.25
N LEU A 23 -0.87 -20.49 8.43
CA LEU A 23 0.16 -20.37 9.45
C LEU A 23 1.07 -21.65 9.58
N HIS A 24 2.40 -21.62 9.25
CA HIS A 24 3.67 -22.28 9.71
C HIS A 24 4.99 -21.92 8.90
N PHE A 25 6.08 -21.45 9.55
CA PHE A 25 7.25 -20.77 8.94
C PHE A 25 8.48 -21.66 8.69
N GLU A 26 9.14 -21.49 7.53
CA GLU A 26 10.61 -21.54 7.37
C GLU A 26 11.06 -20.73 6.12
N SER A 27 11.79 -19.62 6.36
CA SER A 27 12.84 -19.00 5.51
C SER A 27 12.54 -18.19 4.20
N ALA A 28 12.67 -16.84 4.24
CA ALA A 28 13.06 -15.96 3.11
C ALA A 28 13.86 -14.67 3.53
N LYS A 29 15.01 -14.94 4.15
CA LYS A 29 16.24 -14.17 4.51
C LYS A 29 16.44 -12.64 4.65
N THR A 30 15.65 -11.66 4.22
CA THR A 30 16.05 -10.24 4.55
C THR A 30 14.94 -9.23 4.84
N MET A 31 13.68 -9.54 4.50
CA MET A 31 12.49 -8.91 5.12
C MET A 31 11.99 -9.74 6.33
N ASN A 32 12.83 -10.70 6.73
CA ASN A 32 12.47 -11.93 7.41
C ASN A 32 12.60 -11.87 8.94
N ALA A 33 12.85 -10.68 9.50
CA ALA A 33 13.30 -10.55 10.89
C ALA A 33 12.19 -10.21 11.89
N THR A 34 10.96 -9.91 11.49
CA THR A 34 9.93 -9.54 12.49
C THR A 34 8.49 -9.82 12.05
N ILE A 35 8.17 -11.09 11.78
CA ILE A 35 6.87 -11.60 12.22
C ILE A 35 7.13 -12.22 13.59
N PRO A 36 6.45 -11.80 14.67
CA PRO A 36 6.66 -12.40 15.98
C PRO A 36 6.55 -13.92 15.88
N ALA A 37 7.58 -14.64 16.33
CA ALA A 37 7.62 -16.10 16.38
C ALA A 37 6.45 -16.72 17.18
N THR A 38 5.65 -15.89 17.85
CA THR A 38 4.51 -16.24 18.69
C THR A 38 3.22 -16.55 17.93
N ALA A 39 3.13 -16.28 16.62
CA ALA A 39 1.87 -16.41 15.87
C ALA A 39 1.71 -17.70 15.05
N GLY A 40 2.70 -18.61 15.03
CA GLY A 40 2.60 -19.91 14.33
C GLY A 40 2.53 -19.87 12.81
N GLY A 41 2.90 -18.74 12.16
CA GLY A 41 2.57 -18.37 10.77
C GLY A 41 3.42 -18.87 9.60
N THR A 42 2.90 -19.02 8.35
CA THR A 42 3.68 -19.34 7.13
C THR A 42 3.79 -18.01 6.43
N ALA A 43 5.01 -17.66 6.06
CA ALA A 43 5.29 -16.47 5.28
C ALA A 43 6.06 -16.89 4.04
N VAL A 44 5.69 -16.31 2.91
CA VAL A 44 6.41 -16.46 1.65
C VAL A 44 6.69 -15.07 1.14
N ALA A 45 7.96 -14.78 0.89
CA ALA A 45 8.38 -13.51 0.31
C ALA A 45 8.67 -13.72 -1.18
N THR A 46 8.16 -12.80 -2.00
CA THR A 46 8.43 -12.78 -3.44
C THR A 46 8.88 -11.38 -3.82
N ALA A 47 10.08 -11.25 -4.37
CA ALA A 47 10.53 -9.99 -4.94
C ALA A 47 9.73 -9.68 -6.22
N ALA A 48 9.18 -8.48 -6.30
CA ALA A 48 8.34 -8.04 -7.41
C ALA A 48 8.38 -6.52 -7.56
N ASP A 49 8.50 -6.06 -8.79
CA ASP A 49 8.04 -4.72 -9.18
C ASP A 49 6.53 -4.77 -9.39
N VAL A 50 5.78 -4.18 -8.46
CA VAL A 50 4.32 -4.17 -8.51
C VAL A 50 3.74 -3.42 -9.70
N SER A 51 4.54 -2.56 -10.33
CA SER A 51 4.16 -1.88 -11.55
C SER A 51 4.30 -2.78 -12.77
N ASN A 52 4.87 -3.99 -12.66
CA ASN A 52 5.00 -4.98 -13.74
C ASN A 52 3.96 -6.10 -13.58
N GLU A 53 3.28 -6.46 -14.67
CA GLU A 53 2.19 -7.46 -14.61
C GLU A 53 2.70 -8.89 -14.44
N ASP A 54 3.80 -9.27 -15.09
CA ASP A 54 4.36 -10.62 -14.99
C ASP A 54 4.84 -10.90 -13.56
N ASP A 55 5.36 -9.87 -12.89
CA ASP A 55 5.73 -9.93 -11.48
C ASP A 55 4.52 -10.13 -10.58
N ILE A 56 3.41 -9.44 -10.83
CA ILE A 56 2.13 -9.63 -10.12
C ILE A 56 1.57 -11.05 -10.34
N VAL A 57 1.63 -11.57 -11.57
CA VAL A 57 1.19 -12.94 -11.86
C VAL A 57 2.00 -13.95 -11.06
N ARG A 58 3.34 -13.82 -11.07
CA ARG A 58 4.23 -14.69 -10.29
C ARG A 58 3.90 -14.64 -8.79
N VAL A 59 3.64 -13.45 -8.29
CA VAL A 59 3.24 -13.16 -6.91
C VAL A 59 1.95 -13.87 -6.52
N VAL A 60 0.91 -13.79 -7.36
CA VAL A 60 -0.40 -14.39 -7.12
C VAL A 60 -0.34 -15.91 -7.20
N GLU A 61 0.40 -16.47 -8.16
CA GLU A 61 0.58 -17.92 -8.26
C GLU A 61 1.39 -18.46 -7.07
N THR A 62 2.49 -17.81 -6.69
CA THR A 62 3.29 -18.19 -5.51
C THR A 62 2.42 -18.25 -4.25
N ALA A 63 1.58 -17.24 -4.06
CA ALA A 63 0.61 -17.18 -2.99
C ALA A 63 -0.39 -18.35 -3.00
N LYS A 64 -1.01 -18.59 -4.16
CA LYS A 64 -2.00 -19.64 -4.34
C LYS A 64 -1.40 -21.03 -4.09
N GLU A 65 -0.20 -21.30 -4.60
CA GLU A 65 0.51 -22.56 -4.40
C GLU A 65 0.90 -22.77 -2.93
N SER A 66 1.34 -21.71 -2.25
CA SER A 66 1.82 -21.78 -0.88
C SER A 66 0.71 -21.91 0.16
N PHE A 67 -0.45 -21.29 -0.08
CA PHE A 67 -1.52 -21.16 0.92
C PHE A 67 -2.84 -21.85 0.52
N GLY A 68 -2.97 -22.30 -0.74
CA GLY A 68 -4.17 -22.94 -1.28
C GLY A 68 -5.30 -21.97 -1.65
N GLY A 69 -5.08 -20.66 -1.53
CA GLY A 69 -6.07 -19.63 -1.79
C GLY A 69 -5.60 -18.24 -1.36
N ILE A 70 -6.45 -17.23 -1.63
CA ILE A 70 -6.19 -15.82 -1.26
C ILE A 70 -7.49 -15.24 -0.71
N ASP A 71 -7.54 -15.00 0.60
CA ASP A 71 -8.73 -14.46 1.27
C ASP A 71 -8.62 -12.95 1.55
N VAL A 72 -7.40 -12.46 1.73
CA VAL A 72 -7.11 -11.06 2.07
C VAL A 72 -5.95 -10.54 1.24
N VAL A 73 -6.11 -9.35 0.68
CA VAL A 73 -5.07 -8.61 -0.05
C VAL A 73 -4.95 -7.22 0.54
N PHE A 74 -3.71 -6.80 0.80
CA PHE A 74 -3.41 -5.43 1.22
C PHE A 74 -2.49 -4.77 0.19
N ASN A 75 -3.06 -3.91 -0.64
CA ASN A 75 -2.31 -3.12 -1.60
C ASN A 75 -1.71 -1.89 -0.91
N ASN A 76 -0.52 -2.06 -0.35
CA ASN A 76 0.15 -1.01 0.41
C ASN A 76 1.28 -0.31 -0.35
N ALA A 77 1.94 -1.01 -1.28
CA ALA A 77 3.08 -0.46 -2.01
C ALA A 77 2.75 0.92 -2.60
N GLY A 78 3.65 1.88 -2.39
CA GLY A 78 3.44 3.25 -2.81
C GLY A 78 4.73 4.04 -2.81
N ILE A 79 4.79 5.04 -3.69
CA ILE A 79 5.88 6.01 -3.76
C ILE A 79 5.30 7.42 -3.86
N ILE A 80 6.13 8.41 -3.53
CA ILE A 80 5.81 9.83 -3.61
C ILE A 80 6.90 10.58 -4.36
N ARG A 81 6.47 11.59 -5.13
CA ARG A 81 7.35 12.55 -5.79
C ARG A 81 6.91 13.98 -5.42
N ARG A 82 7.81 14.71 -4.78
CA ARG A 82 7.63 16.07 -4.29
C ARG A 82 8.00 17.11 -5.35
N THR A 83 7.08 17.42 -6.25
CA THR A 83 7.23 18.40 -7.35
C THR A 83 5.90 19.07 -7.70
N THR A 84 5.96 20.23 -8.35
CA THR A 84 4.78 20.89 -8.94
C THR A 84 4.45 20.35 -10.34
N ALA A 85 3.29 20.73 -10.90
CA ALA A 85 2.88 20.34 -12.24
C ALA A 85 3.83 20.78 -13.36
N VAL A 86 4.63 21.83 -13.12
CA VAL A 86 5.62 22.33 -14.10
C VAL A 86 6.92 21.54 -14.04
N GLU A 87 7.24 20.95 -12.88
CA GLU A 87 8.51 20.26 -12.61
C GLU A 87 8.41 18.75 -12.79
N THR A 88 7.23 18.15 -12.51
CA THR A 88 7.02 16.71 -12.69
C THR A 88 7.20 16.32 -14.15
N THR A 89 8.13 15.41 -14.46
CA THR A 89 8.25 14.86 -15.81
C THR A 89 7.17 13.79 -16.07
N VAL A 90 6.92 13.48 -17.34
CA VAL A 90 5.97 12.42 -17.72
C VAL A 90 6.42 11.07 -17.14
N GLU A 91 7.72 10.79 -17.14
CA GLU A 91 8.28 9.55 -16.60
C GLU A 91 8.09 9.46 -15.08
N GLU A 92 8.27 10.57 -14.34
CA GLU A 92 8.01 10.61 -12.91
C GLU A 92 6.52 10.44 -12.60
N TRP A 93 5.65 11.08 -13.37
CA TRP A 93 4.20 10.91 -13.29
C TRP A 93 3.79 9.46 -13.50
N ASP A 94 4.24 8.86 -14.59
CA ASP A 94 3.93 7.49 -14.98
C ASP A 94 4.48 6.49 -13.96
N ARG A 95 5.66 6.75 -13.37
CA ARG A 95 6.21 5.91 -12.30
C ARG A 95 5.32 5.94 -11.05
N VAL A 96 4.88 7.12 -10.61
CA VAL A 96 3.99 7.27 -9.45
C VAL A 96 2.66 6.56 -9.72
N PHE A 97 2.06 6.74 -10.90
CA PHE A 97 0.82 6.04 -11.25
C PHE A 97 1.01 4.53 -11.42
N GLY A 98 2.15 4.10 -11.96
CA GLY A 98 2.52 2.69 -12.13
C GLY A 98 2.53 1.96 -10.79
N VAL A 99 3.19 2.52 -9.78
CA VAL A 99 3.28 1.91 -8.45
C VAL A 99 2.01 2.11 -7.64
N ASN A 100 1.42 3.31 -7.63
CA ASN A 100 0.33 3.62 -6.70
C ASN A 100 -1.04 3.17 -7.21
N VAL A 101 -1.25 3.13 -8.53
CA VAL A 101 -2.57 2.90 -9.15
C VAL A 101 -2.57 1.63 -9.97
N ARG A 102 -1.67 1.51 -10.96
CA ARG A 102 -1.62 0.34 -11.85
C ARG A 102 -1.40 -0.94 -11.05
N ALA A 103 -0.52 -0.92 -10.05
CA ALA A 103 -0.27 -2.06 -9.16
C ALA A 103 -1.57 -2.62 -8.53
N ILE A 104 -2.44 -1.75 -8.01
CA ILE A 104 -3.72 -2.17 -7.41
C ILE A 104 -4.61 -2.82 -8.45
N PHE A 105 -4.75 -2.18 -9.61
CA PHE A 105 -5.51 -2.74 -10.73
C PHE A 105 -5.00 -4.14 -11.11
N LEU A 106 -3.69 -4.29 -11.30
CA LEU A 106 -3.07 -5.56 -11.67
C LEU A 106 -3.30 -6.63 -10.59
N MET A 107 -3.10 -6.28 -9.32
CA MET A 107 -3.35 -7.20 -8.22
C MET A 107 -4.82 -7.65 -8.22
N CYS A 108 -5.76 -6.71 -8.25
CA CYS A 108 -7.20 -6.99 -8.29
C CYS A 108 -7.59 -7.86 -9.50
N LYS A 109 -7.05 -7.56 -10.69
CA LYS A 109 -7.29 -8.32 -11.93
C LYS A 109 -7.01 -9.82 -11.74
N HIS A 110 -5.96 -10.17 -10.99
CA HIS A 110 -5.52 -11.55 -10.82
C HIS A 110 -6.06 -12.23 -9.55
N VAL A 111 -6.31 -11.49 -8.45
CA VAL A 111 -6.82 -12.07 -7.19
C VAL A 111 -8.34 -12.19 -7.12
N VAL A 112 -9.09 -11.31 -7.79
CA VAL A 112 -10.56 -11.33 -7.75
C VAL A 112 -11.15 -12.65 -8.27
N PRO A 113 -10.69 -13.23 -9.40
CA PRO A 113 -11.18 -14.53 -9.85
C PRO A 113 -10.97 -15.64 -8.81
N ILE A 114 -9.84 -15.59 -8.10
CA ILE A 114 -9.48 -16.56 -7.05
C ILE A 114 -10.40 -16.39 -5.84
N MET A 115 -10.55 -15.16 -5.34
CA MET A 115 -11.45 -14.85 -4.23
C MET A 115 -12.90 -15.26 -4.53
N LYS A 116 -13.38 -14.96 -5.74
CA LYS A 116 -14.72 -15.34 -6.19
C LYS A 116 -14.92 -16.86 -6.16
N ALA A 117 -13.93 -17.63 -6.66
CA ALA A 117 -13.98 -19.08 -6.61
C ALA A 117 -13.96 -19.63 -5.18
N ASN A 118 -13.32 -18.92 -4.24
CA ASN A 118 -13.23 -19.27 -2.82
C ASN A 118 -14.45 -18.80 -1.99
N GLY A 119 -15.43 -18.13 -2.60
CA GLY A 119 -16.64 -17.66 -1.93
C GLY A 119 -16.55 -16.26 -1.32
N GLY A 120 -15.51 -15.49 -1.65
CA GLY A 120 -15.37 -14.09 -1.26
C GLY A 120 -13.98 -13.73 -0.75
N GLY A 121 -13.84 -12.51 -0.22
CA GLY A 121 -12.56 -12.02 0.29
C GLY A 121 -12.59 -10.57 0.78
N SER A 122 -11.42 -10.07 1.15
CA SER A 122 -11.24 -8.68 1.59
C SER A 122 -10.03 -8.05 0.92
N ILE A 123 -10.24 -6.92 0.26
CA ILE A 123 -9.19 -6.10 -0.33
C ILE A 123 -9.11 -4.79 0.45
N VAL A 124 -7.91 -4.43 0.87
CA VAL A 124 -7.61 -3.15 1.51
C VAL A 124 -6.60 -2.40 0.66
N ASN A 125 -6.89 -1.14 0.34
CA ASN A 125 -6.03 -0.29 -0.46
C ASN A 125 -5.51 0.89 0.39
N THR A 126 -4.20 1.13 0.37
CA THR A 126 -3.62 2.29 1.05
C THR A 126 -3.81 3.54 0.19
N GLY A 127 -4.80 4.35 0.58
CA GLY A 127 -5.01 5.70 0.07
C GLY A 127 -4.08 6.70 0.77
N SER A 128 -4.60 7.91 1.04
CA SER A 128 -3.92 8.96 1.80
C SER A 128 -4.92 10.09 2.08
N GLY A 129 -4.75 10.82 3.18
CA GLY A 129 -5.46 12.08 3.41
C GLY A 129 -5.27 13.07 2.27
N TRP A 130 -4.09 13.07 1.61
CA TRP A 130 -3.84 13.91 0.43
C TRP A 130 -4.53 13.41 -0.85
N GLY A 131 -5.05 12.19 -0.87
CA GLY A 131 -6.00 11.76 -1.90
C GLY A 131 -7.37 12.42 -1.77
N LEU A 132 -7.67 13.06 -0.62
CA LEU A 132 -8.93 13.73 -0.33
C LEU A 132 -8.78 15.26 -0.24
N LYS A 133 -7.72 15.75 0.42
CA LYS A 133 -7.44 17.18 0.64
C LYS A 133 -6.55 17.80 -0.45
N GLY A 134 -5.63 17.00 -0.99
CA GLY A 134 -4.46 17.51 -1.72
C GLY A 134 -3.32 17.94 -0.79
N GLY A 135 -2.14 18.11 -1.37
CA GLY A 135 -0.91 18.54 -0.70
C GLY A 135 -0.03 19.36 -1.65
N GLY A 136 0.71 20.33 -1.10
CA GLY A 136 1.61 21.18 -1.88
C GLY A 136 2.77 20.39 -2.48
N GLN A 137 3.22 20.77 -3.68
CA GLN A 137 4.34 20.12 -4.39
C GLN A 137 4.21 18.58 -4.44
N ALA A 138 3.02 18.04 -4.63
CA ALA A 138 2.80 16.59 -4.64
C ALA A 138 1.77 16.17 -5.70
N ILE A 139 1.79 16.82 -6.87
CA ILE A 139 0.71 16.73 -7.86
C ILE A 139 0.43 15.28 -8.31
N SER A 140 1.47 14.53 -8.67
CA SER A 140 1.36 13.14 -9.12
C SER A 140 0.89 12.22 -7.99
N TYR A 141 1.39 12.43 -6.77
CA TYR A 141 0.99 11.65 -5.61
C TYR A 141 -0.47 11.88 -5.23
N CYS A 142 -0.90 13.13 -5.10
CA CYS A 142 -2.28 13.49 -4.75
C CYS A 142 -3.26 12.94 -5.80
N ALA A 143 -2.95 13.12 -7.09
CA ALA A 143 -3.76 12.56 -8.18
C ALA A 143 -3.84 11.03 -8.09
N SER A 144 -2.71 10.36 -7.86
CA SER A 144 -2.67 8.90 -7.73
C SER A 144 -3.50 8.40 -6.54
N LYS A 145 -3.40 9.03 -5.36
CA LYS A 145 -4.15 8.61 -4.16
C LYS A 145 -5.64 8.95 -4.26
N GLY A 146 -6.00 10.04 -4.94
CA GLY A 146 -7.39 10.31 -5.31
C GLY A 146 -7.98 9.21 -6.22
N ALA A 147 -7.19 8.73 -7.19
CA ALA A 147 -7.56 7.60 -8.02
C ALA A 147 -7.74 6.31 -7.21
N VAL A 148 -6.83 6.01 -6.26
CA VAL A 148 -6.97 4.85 -5.36
C VAL A 148 -8.29 4.87 -4.58
N VAL A 149 -8.64 6.02 -4.00
CA VAL A 149 -9.89 6.17 -3.23
C VAL A 149 -11.11 5.88 -4.11
N ASN A 150 -11.16 6.45 -5.32
CA ASN A 150 -12.32 6.24 -6.19
C ASN A 150 -12.36 4.82 -6.80
N MET A 151 -11.21 4.28 -7.18
CA MET A 151 -11.07 2.90 -7.67
C MET A 151 -11.53 1.88 -6.61
N THR A 152 -11.24 2.13 -5.34
CA THR A 152 -11.72 1.29 -4.23
C THR A 152 -13.25 1.19 -4.21
N ARG A 153 -13.95 2.31 -4.43
CA ARG A 153 -15.42 2.33 -4.47
C ARG A 153 -15.95 1.58 -5.67
N ALA A 154 -15.34 1.77 -6.85
CA ALA A 154 -15.71 1.03 -8.06
C ALA A 154 -15.55 -0.49 -7.86
N LEU A 155 -14.40 -0.94 -7.35
CA LEU A 155 -14.16 -2.35 -7.05
C LEU A 155 -15.14 -2.93 -6.02
N ALA A 156 -15.53 -2.16 -5.01
CA ALA A 156 -16.53 -2.58 -4.03
C ALA A 156 -17.92 -2.76 -4.65
N ILE A 157 -18.30 -1.88 -5.59
CA ILE A 157 -19.56 -1.97 -6.32
C ILE A 157 -19.55 -3.21 -7.24
N ASP A 158 -18.47 -3.38 -8.00
CA ASP A 158 -18.36 -4.43 -9.01
C ASP A 158 -18.30 -5.84 -8.38
N HIS A 159 -17.60 -5.98 -7.25
CA HIS A 159 -17.31 -7.29 -6.65
C HIS A 159 -17.99 -7.54 -5.29
N GLY A 160 -18.79 -6.60 -4.80
CA GLY A 160 -19.68 -6.83 -3.66
C GLY A 160 -20.60 -8.05 -3.86
N PRO A 161 -21.25 -8.22 -5.03
CA PRO A 161 -22.05 -9.42 -5.33
C PRO A 161 -21.25 -10.73 -5.34
N ASP A 162 -19.94 -10.66 -5.56
CA ASP A 162 -19.02 -11.81 -5.51
C ASP A 162 -18.58 -12.16 -4.07
N GLY A 163 -19.12 -11.48 -3.05
CA GLY A 163 -18.73 -11.67 -1.65
C GLY A 163 -17.39 -11.02 -1.28
N ILE A 164 -16.88 -10.10 -2.12
CA ILE A 164 -15.59 -9.44 -1.92
C ILE A 164 -15.81 -8.03 -1.37
N ARG A 165 -15.27 -7.76 -0.18
CA ARG A 165 -15.28 -6.42 0.42
C ARG A 165 -14.04 -5.66 -0.03
N VAL A 166 -14.19 -4.40 -0.42
CA VAL A 166 -13.07 -3.55 -0.82
C VAL A 166 -13.12 -2.23 -0.05
N ASN A 167 -12.06 -1.90 0.67
CA ASN A 167 -11.97 -0.71 1.53
C ASN A 167 -10.65 0.03 1.33
N SER A 168 -10.62 1.31 1.67
CA SER A 168 -9.40 2.12 1.64
C SER A 168 -9.13 2.72 3.00
N VAL A 169 -7.88 2.64 3.44
CA VAL A 169 -7.36 3.36 4.60
C VAL A 169 -6.66 4.62 4.10
N ASN A 170 -6.91 5.77 4.74
CA ASN A 170 -6.37 7.07 4.32
C ASN A 170 -5.57 7.70 5.45
N PRO A 171 -4.30 7.28 5.65
CA PRO A 171 -3.46 7.86 6.69
C PRO A 171 -3.16 9.34 6.45
N GLY A 172 -2.96 10.07 7.55
CA GLY A 172 -2.15 11.29 7.54
C GLY A 172 -0.66 10.96 7.48
N ASP A 173 0.19 11.84 7.98
CA ASP A 173 1.62 11.56 8.01
C ASP A 173 1.94 10.44 9.01
N VAL A 174 2.84 9.54 8.60
CA VAL A 174 3.26 8.38 9.39
C VAL A 174 4.78 8.29 9.32
N ASP A 175 5.42 8.14 10.48
CA ASP A 175 6.87 7.97 10.59
C ASP A 175 7.33 6.69 9.87
N THR A 176 7.77 6.88 8.62
CA THR A 176 8.13 5.83 7.68
C THR A 176 9.29 6.30 6.81
N GLY A 177 9.93 5.36 6.10
CA GLY A 177 10.94 5.70 5.10
C GLY A 177 10.42 6.61 3.98
N MET A 178 9.11 6.62 3.71
CA MET A 178 8.49 7.53 2.74
C MET A 178 8.59 8.97 3.21
N LEU A 179 8.20 9.26 4.46
CA LEU A 179 8.20 10.61 5.02
C LEU A 179 9.62 11.19 5.12
N LEU A 180 10.61 10.36 5.46
CA LEU A 180 12.02 10.73 5.45
C LEU A 180 12.57 11.05 4.05
N ASP A 181 12.07 10.37 3.02
CA ASP A 181 12.44 10.65 1.63
C ASP A 181 11.77 11.94 1.12
N GLU A 182 10.55 12.26 1.55
CA GLU A 182 9.91 13.54 1.26
C GLU A 182 10.73 14.72 1.77
N ALA A 183 11.19 14.67 3.04
CA ALA A 183 12.07 15.69 3.61
C ALA A 183 13.32 15.90 2.74
N ARG A 184 13.92 14.80 2.27
CA ARG A 184 15.09 14.85 1.37
C ARG A 184 14.76 15.50 0.04
N GLN A 185 13.64 15.14 -0.59
CA GLN A 185 13.23 15.69 -1.88
C GLN A 185 12.97 17.20 -1.80
N LEU A 186 12.47 17.68 -0.65
CA LEU A 186 12.22 19.10 -0.38
C LEU A 186 13.47 19.87 0.11
N GLY A 187 14.58 19.19 0.40
CA GLY A 187 15.77 19.80 0.97
C GLY A 187 15.58 20.28 2.41
N GLN A 188 14.66 19.66 3.16
CA GLN A 188 14.36 19.98 4.56
C GLN A 188 15.14 19.06 5.53
N ASP A 189 15.35 19.55 6.75
CA ASP A 189 15.90 18.71 7.83
C ASP A 189 14.89 17.62 8.22
N GLN A 190 15.37 16.38 8.33
CA GLN A 190 14.51 15.23 8.60
C GLN A 190 13.88 15.28 9.99
N THR A 191 14.61 15.77 10.99
CA THR A 191 14.11 15.82 12.38
C THR A 191 13.01 16.87 12.50
N GLY A 192 13.23 18.06 11.95
CA GLY A 192 12.23 19.12 11.91
C GLY A 192 10.98 18.71 11.14
N PHE A 193 11.14 18.06 9.98
CA PHE A 193 10.04 17.60 9.15
C PHE A 193 9.18 16.53 9.84
N LEU A 194 9.80 15.56 10.52
CA LEU A 194 9.07 14.57 11.31
C LEU A 194 8.30 15.19 12.48
N ALA A 195 8.86 16.22 13.13
CA ALA A 195 8.20 16.92 14.23
C ALA A 195 6.96 17.69 13.74
N GLU A 196 7.06 18.38 12.61
CA GLU A 196 5.93 19.09 11.98
C GLU A 196 4.84 18.11 11.53
N ALA A 197 5.23 16.99 10.92
CA ALA A 197 4.32 15.93 10.48
C ALA A 197 3.56 15.24 11.64
N ALA A 198 4.09 15.31 12.86
CA ALA A 198 3.44 14.78 14.05
C ALA A 198 2.38 15.73 14.64
N GLU A 199 2.29 16.97 14.14
CA GLU A 199 1.28 17.92 14.59
C GLU A 199 -0.13 17.50 14.11
N PRO A 200 -1.17 17.62 14.95
CA PRO A 200 -2.52 17.28 14.56
C PRO A 200 -2.99 18.10 13.35
N VAL A 201 -3.40 17.41 12.30
CA VAL A 201 -3.93 18.08 11.10
C VAL A 201 -5.29 18.69 11.41
N GLU A 202 -5.43 20.00 11.14
CA GLU A 202 -6.72 20.70 11.19
C GLU A 202 -7.80 19.98 10.36
N PRO A 203 -9.07 19.93 10.84
CA PRO A 203 -10.14 19.22 10.16
C PRO A 203 -10.29 19.66 8.69
N HIS A 204 -10.45 18.70 7.79
CA HIS A 204 -10.73 19.02 6.38
C HIS A 204 -12.06 19.78 6.24
N GLY A 205 -12.02 20.97 5.62
CA GLY A 205 -13.21 21.74 5.28
C GLY A 205 -13.50 22.98 6.15
N THR A 206 -12.58 23.39 7.02
CA THR A 206 -12.64 24.72 7.64
C THR A 206 -12.18 25.76 6.63
N ALA A 207 -12.98 26.81 6.45
CA ALA A 207 -12.60 27.98 5.65
C ALA A 207 -11.54 28.77 6.43
N GLU A 208 -10.44 29.14 5.75
CA GLU A 208 -9.61 30.28 6.16
C GLU A 208 -10.33 31.60 5.85
#